data_AF-A0A075JS62-F1
#
_entry.id   AF-A0A075JS62-F1
#
_cell.length_a   1.000
_cell.length_b   1.000
_cell.length_c   1.000
_cell.angle_alpha   90.00
_cell.angle_beta   90.00
_cell.angle_gamma   90.00
#
_symmetry.space_group_name_H-M   'P 1'
#
loop_
_entity.id
_entity.type
_entity.pdbx_description
1 polymer ?
#
loop_
_entity_poly.entity_id
_entity_poly.type
_entity_poly.pdbx_seq_one_letter_code
_entity_poly.pdbx_strand_id
1 'polypeptide(L)' 'MAVGLIGLASLVIWITVSRELSKPSKKQSKQKIITLMSAGSLSTLIITVSLFRDLPFFR' A
#
# COMPACT_ATOMS: atom_id res chain seq x y z
N MET A 1 16.83 6.65 -3.85
CA MET A 1 15.91 7.10 -4.94
C MET A 1 14.71 6.18 -5.13
N ALA A 2 14.89 4.85 -5.23
CA ALA A 2 13.78 3.91 -5.49
C ALA A 2 12.72 3.81 -4.36
N VAL A 3 13.13 3.74 -3.09
CA VAL A 3 12.19 3.63 -1.95
C VAL A 3 11.23 4.82 -1.85
N GLY A 4 11.66 6.04 -2.19
CA GLY A 4 10.79 7.22 -2.20
C GLY A 4 9.68 7.13 -3.27
N LEU A 5 10.01 6.62 -4.46
CA LEU A 5 9.02 6.40 -5.53
C LEU A 5 8.04 5.27 -5.17
N ILE A 6 8.53 4.21 -4.53
CA ILE A 6 7.69 3.10 -4.04
C ILE A 6 6.75 3.61 -2.94
N GLY A 7 7.24 4.47 -2.03
CA GLY A 7 6.44 5.13 -1.00
C GLY A 7 5.30 5.98 -1.58
N LEU A 8 5.60 6.80 -2.61
CA LEU A 8 4.59 7.60 -3.30
C LEU A 8 3.54 6.72 -4.00
N ALA A 9 3.97 5.65 -4.68
CA ALA A 9 3.05 4.69 -5.30
C ALA A 9 2.13 4.02 -4.27
N SER A 10 2.68 3.63 -3.10
CA SER A 10 1.89 3.07 -2.00
C SER A 10 0.83 4.05 -1.48
N LEU A 11 1.18 5.34 -1.36
CA LEU A 11 0.22 6.38 -0.94
C LEU A 11 -0.96 6.49 -1.91
N VAL A 12 -0.69 6.44 -3.23
CA VAL A 12 -1.73 6.47 -4.28
C VAL A 12 -2.63 5.23 -4.20
N ILE A 13 -2.06 4.06 -3.93
CA ILE A 13 -2.82 2.81 -3.75
C ILE A 13 -3.76 2.94 -2.54
N TRP A 14 -3.27 3.46 -1.41
CA TRP A 14 -4.08 3.69 -0.21
C TRP A 14 -5.20 4.72 -0.43
N ILE A 15 -4.94 5.82 -1.14
CA ILE A 15 -5.98 6.79 -1.50
C ILE A 15 -7.08 6.13 -2.34
N THR A 16 -6.69 5.25 -3.27
CA THR A 16 -7.64 4.53 -4.13
C THR A 16 -8.45 3.49 -3.33
N VAL A 17 -7.80 2.76 -2.40
CA VAL A 17 -8.46 1.88 -1.44
C VAL A 17 -9.51 2.64 -0.62
N SER A 18 -9.12 3.77 -0.02
CA SER A 18 -10.01 4.60 0.80
C SER A 18 -11.20 5.12 0.00
N ARG A 19 -10.99 5.52 -1.26
CA ARG A 19 -12.09 5.92 -2.16
C ARG A 19 -13.02 4.77 -2.51
N GLU A 20 -12.50 3.57 -2.75
CA GLU A 20 -13.32 2.39 -3.05
C GLU A 20 -14.11 1.94 -1.80
N LEU A 21 -13.50 2.00 -0.62
CA LEU A 21 -14.14 1.70 0.67
C LEU A 21 -15.15 2.77 1.12
N SER A 22 -14.96 4.03 0.71
CA SER A 22 -15.89 5.12 1.01
C SER A 22 -17.18 5.03 0.17
N LYS A 23 -17.18 4.25 -0.93
CA LYS A 23 -18.41 3.98 -1.68
C LYS A 23 -19.40 3.17 -0.83
N PRO A 24 -20.71 3.38 -0.99
CA PRO A 24 -21.71 2.59 -0.28
C PRO A 24 -21.57 1.09 -0.61
N SER A 25 -21.64 0.24 0.42
CA SER A 25 -21.42 -1.22 0.37
C SER A 25 -22.15 -1.94 -0.78
N LYS A 26 -23.34 -1.46 -1.20
CA LYS A 26 -24.09 -1.99 -2.35
C LYS A 26 -23.42 -1.81 -3.72
N LYS A 27 -22.43 -0.91 -3.84
CA LYS A 27 -21.61 -0.68 -5.06
C LYS A 27 -20.14 -1.08 -4.87
N GLN A 28 -19.77 -1.56 -3.68
CA GLN A 28 -18.41 -2.02 -3.41
C GLN A 28 -18.18 -3.39 -4.05
N SER A 29 -17.16 -3.49 -4.90
CA SER A 29 -16.65 -4.80 -5.29
C SER A 29 -15.71 -5.30 -4.19
N LYS A 30 -16.17 -6.26 -3.39
CA LYS A 30 -15.35 -6.93 -2.37
C LYS A 30 -14.04 -7.47 -2.98
N GLN A 31 -14.10 -7.97 -4.21
CA GLN A 31 -12.93 -8.43 -4.96
C GLN A 31 -11.92 -7.30 -5.19
N LYS A 32 -12.35 -6.13 -5.69
CA LYS A 32 -11.46 -4.96 -5.85
C LYS A 32 -10.84 -4.52 -4.54
N ILE A 33 -11.63 -4.49 -3.47
CA ILE A 33 -11.12 -4.10 -2.14
C ILE A 33 -10.04 -5.08 -1.68
N ILE A 34 -10.26 -6.39 -1.80
CA ILE A 34 -9.28 -7.41 -1.41
C ILE A 34 -8.01 -7.27 -2.26
N THR A 35 -8.14 -7.11 -3.59
CA THR A 35 -6.97 -6.96 -4.48
C THR A 35 -6.20 -5.69 -4.18
N LEU A 36 -6.87 -4.54 -4.03
CA LEU A 36 -6.19 -3.29 -3.71
C LEU A 36 -5.58 -3.31 -2.30
N MET A 37 -6.26 -3.90 -1.31
CA MET A 37 -5.76 -3.99 0.06
C MET A 37 -4.55 -4.93 0.16
N SER A 38 -4.57 -6.04 -0.58
CA SER A 38 -3.42 -6.95 -0.71
C SER A 38 -2.23 -6.27 -1.39
N ALA A 39 -2.46 -5.55 -2.50
CA ALA A 39 -1.42 -4.78 -3.19
C ALA A 39 -0.83 -3.67 -2.31
N GLY A 40 -1.68 -2.93 -1.59
CA GLY A 40 -1.26 -1.91 -0.64
C GLY A 40 -0.44 -2.50 0.51
N SER A 41 -0.91 -3.59 1.12
CA SER A 41 -0.21 -4.28 2.21
C SER A 41 1.16 -4.80 1.77
N LEU A 42 1.24 -5.46 0.60
CA LEU A 42 2.49 -5.97 0.06
C LEU A 42 3.49 -4.85 -0.25
N SER A 43 3.02 -3.73 -0.82
CA SER A 43 3.85 -2.55 -1.06
C SER A 43 4.38 -1.95 0.25
N THR A 44 3.52 -1.84 1.26
CA THR A 44 3.91 -1.32 2.59
C THR A 44 4.94 -2.24 3.25
N LEU A 45 4.77 -3.57 3.14
CA LEU A 45 5.72 -4.55 3.66
C LEU A 45 7.10 -4.41 2.99
N ILE A 46 7.15 -4.29 1.66
CA ILE A 46 8.41 -4.11 0.91
C ILE A 46 9.11 -2.82 1.33
N ILE A 47 8.37 -1.73 1.54
CA ILE A 47 8.92 -0.46 2.02
C ILE A 47 9.46 -0.62 3.44
N THR A 48 8.70 -1.21 4.36
CA THR A 48 9.12 -1.44 5.75
C THR A 48 10.37 -2.30 5.82
N VAL A 49 10.42 -3.41 5.07
CA VAL A 49 11.59 -4.28 5.02
C VAL A 49 12.80 -3.57 4.40
N SER A 50 12.60 -2.79 3.33
CA SER A 50 13.70 -2.00 2.72
C SER A 50 14.25 -0.98 3.71
N LEU A 51 13.38 -0.23 4.39
CA LEU A 51 13.78 0.73 5.41
C LEU A 51 14.53 0.05 6.57
N PHE A 52 14.03 -1.11 7.01
CA PHE A 52 14.67 -1.86 8.10
C PHE A 52 16.06 -2.37 7.72
N ARG A 53 16.26 -2.74 6.45
CA ARG A 53 17.55 -3.19 5.92
C ARG A 53 18.54 -2.04 5.69
N ASP A 54 18.05 -0.86 5.33
CA ASP A 54 18.87 0.35 5.14
C ASP A 54 19.21 1.04 6.48
N LEU A 55 18.48 0.77 7.56
CA LEU A 55 18.75 1.33 8.87
C LEU A 55 20.09 0.78 9.43
N PRO A 56 21.01 1.64 9.88
CA PRO A 56 22.34 1.25 10.36
C PRO A 56 22.29 0.41 11.65
N PHE A 57 21.13 0.32 12.32
CA PHE A 57 20.92 -0.50 13.49
C PHE A 57 20.79 -2.01 13.18
N PHE A 58 20.51 -2.37 11.92
CA PHE A 58 20.30 -3.76 11.51
C PHE A 58 21.30 -4.21 10.41
N ARG A 59 22.26 -3.36 10.07
CA ARG A 59 23.38 -3.62 9.15
C ARG A 59 24.61 -4.04 9.93
#